data_AF-A0A3L7J8A3-F1
#
_entry.id   AF-A0A3L7J8A3-F1
#
_cell.length_a   1.000
_cell.length_b   1.000
_cell.length_c   1.000
_cell.angle_alpha   90.00
_cell.angle_beta   90.00
_cell.angle_gamma   90.00
#
_symmetry.space_group_name_H-M   'P 1'
#
loop_
_entity.id
_entity.type
_entity.pdbx_description
1 polymer ?
#
loop_
_entity_poly.entity_id
_entity_poly.type
_entity_poly.pdbx_seq_one_letter_code
_entity_poly.pdbx_strand_id
1 'polypeptide(L)'
;MARGARLQLVAGMLSVWWVKWRKGLGAGVAALAFLALGHASAAQDQVTIAGSTTLSIGSTETGRAMRLFIWTPEGAPPQGGYPVLYAFDGETSFGMLTDLARDLNAAGQRAGFDPVMIVAMAYPESDRSVESRVYDMTPAADHYDMPTRPNGKPWPPLGGGDAFLAMIEKEIKPAIESRFPVDPARQTLFGHSLGGLMVLHRMVTKPEAFVCYYASSPSLWFNGRSMIRDVERFLAERPSEAKPLTLQLSVGTAEQTLTDWDRLATNDPSRRKAWLEGNAMLSNARDLAARIGNRTTGSMRFDYREWAGRDHLSARAAASAAAIRMAIECEAGPVKPPQPKEDAE
;
A
#
# COMPACT_ATOMS: atom_id res chain seq x y z
N MET A 1 -43.32 37.96 4.82
CA MET A 1 -43.61 37.83 3.36
C MET A 1 -43.43 36.38 2.96
N ALA A 2 -44.30 35.90 2.08
CA ALA A 2 -44.71 34.51 1.93
C ALA A 2 -43.66 33.52 1.39
N ARG A 3 -43.77 32.26 1.85
CA ARG A 3 -43.27 31.03 1.19
C ARG A 3 -44.41 30.45 0.32
N GLY A 4 -44.11 29.99 -0.90
CA GLY A 4 -44.85 28.92 -1.60
C GLY A 4 -44.16 27.56 -1.32
N ALA A 5 -44.83 26.50 -0.87
CA ALA A 5 -45.75 25.56 -1.55
C ALA A 5 -45.00 24.65 -2.55
N ARG A 6 -45.17 23.31 -2.65
CA ARG A 6 -45.92 22.18 -2.04
C ARG A 6 -45.21 20.90 -2.62
N LEU A 7 -45.32 19.65 -2.15
CA LEU A 7 -46.49 18.76 -2.07
C LEU A 7 -46.05 17.43 -1.40
N GLN A 8 -46.86 16.88 -0.50
CA GLN A 8 -46.82 15.49 -0.04
C GLN A 8 -48.13 14.80 -0.44
N LEU A 9 -48.07 13.53 -0.84
CA LEU A 9 -49.22 12.70 -1.21
C LEU A 9 -49.52 11.66 -0.12
N VAL A 10 -50.82 11.41 0.03
CA VAL A 10 -51.54 10.80 1.14
C VAL A 10 -51.53 9.27 1.09
N ALA A 11 -51.43 8.63 2.26
CA ALA A 11 -51.66 7.20 2.47
C ALA A 11 -53.13 6.91 2.78
N GLY A 12 -53.65 5.79 2.25
CA GLY A 12 -54.97 5.26 2.59
C GLY A 12 -55.00 3.74 2.43
N MET A 13 -55.11 3.03 3.56
CA MET A 13 -55.34 1.58 3.68
C MET A 13 -56.73 1.19 3.16
N LEU A 14 -56.90 -0.03 2.65
CA LEU A 14 -58.07 -0.88 2.90
C LEU A 14 -57.73 -2.35 2.61
N SER A 15 -58.41 -3.22 3.34
CA SER A 15 -58.03 -4.56 3.79
C SER A 15 -58.61 -5.73 2.99
N VAL A 16 -57.83 -6.82 2.96
CA VAL A 16 -58.15 -8.28 3.10
C VAL A 16 -59.46 -8.80 2.53
N TRP A 17 -59.40 -9.80 1.63
CA TRP A 17 -60.18 -11.06 1.69
C TRP A 17 -59.45 -12.17 0.89
N TRP A 18 -59.27 -13.34 1.51
CA TRP A 18 -58.91 -14.61 0.85
C TRP A 18 -59.88 -15.69 1.35
N VAL A 19 -60.37 -16.54 0.44
CA VAL A 19 -60.50 -18.02 0.53
C VAL A 19 -61.66 -18.58 -0.34
N LYS A 20 -61.25 -19.43 -1.30
CA LYS A 20 -61.83 -20.67 -1.91
C LYS A 20 -63.31 -20.73 -2.35
N TRP A 21 -63.55 -21.33 -3.53
CA TRP A 21 -64.10 -22.69 -3.74
C TRP A 21 -64.06 -23.09 -5.25
N ARG A 22 -63.92 -24.39 -5.53
CA ARG A 22 -63.83 -25.04 -6.88
C ARG A 22 -65.22 -25.23 -7.51
N LYS A 23 -65.31 -25.11 -8.85
CA LYS A 23 -65.84 -26.08 -9.86
C LYS A 23 -66.42 -25.36 -11.08
N GLY A 24 -66.11 -25.85 -12.29
CA GLY A 24 -66.98 -25.68 -13.46
C GLY A 24 -66.34 -25.08 -14.72
N LEU A 25 -66.06 -25.95 -15.68
CA LEU A 25 -65.92 -25.79 -17.13
C LEU A 25 -65.89 -24.39 -17.78
N GLY A 26 -64.81 -24.16 -18.54
CA GLY A 26 -64.90 -23.79 -19.96
C GLY A 26 -65.11 -22.32 -20.33
N ALA A 27 -64.04 -21.66 -20.80
CA ALA A 27 -63.98 -20.96 -22.09
C ALA A 27 -62.77 -19.99 -22.14
N GLY A 28 -62.04 -20.03 -23.26
CA GLY A 28 -61.29 -18.87 -23.77
C GLY A 28 -59.82 -18.76 -23.38
N VAL A 29 -58.96 -19.51 -24.07
CA VAL A 29 -57.52 -19.21 -24.14
C VAL A 29 -57.36 -17.98 -25.05
N ALA A 30 -57.09 -16.81 -24.47
CA ALA A 30 -56.51 -15.68 -25.19
C ALA A 30 -55.00 -15.69 -24.93
N ALA A 31 -54.23 -16.32 -25.81
CA ALA A 31 -52.78 -16.29 -25.77
C ALA A 31 -52.29 -14.92 -26.25
N LEU A 32 -52.02 -14.01 -25.30
CA LEU A 32 -51.23 -12.81 -25.55
C LEU A 32 -49.77 -13.21 -25.70
N ALA A 33 -49.30 -13.30 -26.95
CA ALA A 33 -47.88 -13.40 -27.24
C ALA A 33 -47.20 -12.07 -26.91
N PHE A 34 -46.67 -11.93 -25.70
CA PHE A 34 -45.70 -10.89 -25.39
C PHE A 34 -44.40 -11.24 -26.11
N LEU A 35 -44.15 -10.57 -27.24
CA LEU A 35 -42.82 -10.45 -27.84
C LEU A 35 -41.95 -9.68 -26.85
N ALA A 36 -41.26 -10.42 -25.97
CA ALA A 36 -40.17 -9.88 -25.19
C ALA A 36 -39.02 -9.55 -26.15
N LEU A 37 -38.96 -8.29 -26.58
CA LEU A 37 -37.76 -7.70 -27.17
C LEU A 37 -36.67 -7.70 -26.08
N GLY A 38 -35.93 -8.81 -26.02
CA GLY A 38 -34.75 -8.94 -25.19
C GLY A 38 -33.75 -7.89 -25.61
N HIS A 39 -33.62 -6.82 -24.81
CA HIS A 39 -32.50 -5.92 -24.92
C HIS A 39 -31.28 -6.71 -24.43
N ALA A 40 -30.51 -7.27 -25.36
CA ALA A 40 -29.19 -7.77 -25.06
C ALA A 40 -28.36 -6.56 -24.58
N SER A 41 -28.22 -6.41 -23.26
CA SER A 41 -27.23 -5.51 -22.70
C SER A 41 -25.88 -6.03 -23.20
N ALA A 42 -25.20 -5.25 -24.04
CA ALA A 42 -23.81 -5.55 -24.36
C ALA A 42 -23.06 -5.67 -23.03
N ALA A 43 -22.44 -6.83 -22.79
CA ALA A 43 -21.58 -7.00 -21.63
C ALA A 43 -20.47 -5.95 -21.74
N GLN A 44 -20.30 -5.15 -20.71
CA GLN A 44 -19.20 -4.19 -20.67
C GLN A 44 -17.91 -4.98 -20.39
N ASP A 45 -16.94 -4.87 -21.31
CA ASP A 45 -15.63 -5.47 -21.10
C ASP A 45 -14.91 -4.76 -19.94
N GLN A 46 -14.33 -5.54 -19.03
CA GLN A 46 -13.52 -5.00 -17.95
C GLN A 46 -12.13 -4.62 -18.48
N VAL A 47 -11.68 -3.40 -18.17
CA VAL A 47 -10.29 -2.99 -18.42
C VAL A 47 -9.39 -3.75 -17.45
N THR A 48 -8.33 -4.37 -17.98
CA THR A 48 -7.32 -5.10 -17.20
C THR A 48 -5.95 -4.46 -17.34
N ILE A 49 -5.08 -4.67 -16.34
CA ILE A 49 -3.68 -4.25 -16.40
C ILE A 49 -2.90 -5.37 -17.09
N ALA A 50 -2.38 -5.13 -18.29
CA ALA A 50 -1.59 -6.13 -19.00
C ALA A 50 -0.33 -6.53 -18.22
N GLY A 51 0.08 -7.80 -18.32
CA GLY A 51 1.21 -8.35 -17.55
C GLY A 51 0.92 -8.54 -16.06
N SER A 52 -0.33 -8.36 -15.62
CA SER A 52 -0.72 -8.58 -14.22
C SER A 52 -1.41 -9.93 -14.00
N THR A 53 -1.19 -10.51 -12.83
CA THR A 53 -1.90 -11.67 -12.31
C THR A 53 -2.16 -11.53 -10.81
N THR A 54 -3.01 -12.40 -10.27
CA THR A 54 -3.28 -12.46 -8.84
C THR A 54 -3.03 -13.86 -8.28
N LEU A 55 -2.48 -13.92 -7.07
CA LEU A 55 -2.28 -15.16 -6.32
C LEU A 55 -2.90 -15.01 -4.93
N SER A 56 -3.64 -16.02 -4.48
CA SER A 56 -4.08 -16.10 -3.09
C SER A 56 -3.17 -17.06 -2.32
N ILE A 57 -2.69 -16.63 -1.16
CA ILE A 57 -1.80 -17.41 -0.29
C ILE A 57 -2.44 -17.50 1.09
N GLY A 58 -2.70 -18.72 1.56
CA GLY A 58 -3.06 -18.97 2.96
C GLY A 58 -1.82 -18.88 3.84
N SER A 59 -1.97 -18.32 5.05
CA SER A 59 -0.86 -18.12 5.97
C SER A 59 -1.02 -18.89 7.27
N THR A 60 0.03 -19.61 7.64
CA THR A 60 0.17 -20.20 8.97
C THR A 60 0.65 -19.16 9.99
N GLU A 61 1.38 -18.14 9.55
CA GLU A 61 1.88 -17.08 10.43
C GLU A 61 0.76 -16.13 10.88
N THR A 62 -0.17 -15.76 9.98
CA THR A 62 -1.29 -14.86 10.30
C THR A 62 -2.62 -15.58 10.55
N GLY A 63 -2.69 -16.88 10.23
CA GLY A 63 -3.93 -17.67 10.27
C GLY A 63 -4.97 -17.24 9.21
N ARG A 64 -4.62 -16.36 8.28
CA ARG A 64 -5.52 -15.77 7.28
C ARG A 64 -4.91 -15.81 5.88
N ALA A 65 -5.74 -15.67 4.86
CA ALA A 65 -5.27 -15.59 3.48
C ALA A 65 -4.92 -14.13 3.09
N MET A 66 -3.91 -13.98 2.24
CA MET A 66 -3.54 -12.71 1.58
C MET A 66 -3.67 -12.87 0.07
N ARG A 67 -4.01 -11.80 -0.62
CA ARG A 67 -3.92 -11.69 -2.08
C ARG A 67 -2.62 -10.98 -2.45
N LEU A 68 -1.99 -11.45 -3.52
CA LEU A 68 -0.88 -10.77 -4.16
C LEU A 68 -1.38 -10.28 -5.52
N PHE A 69 -1.11 -9.02 -5.83
CA PHE A 69 -1.19 -8.47 -7.17
C PHE A 69 0.23 -8.41 -7.72
N ILE A 70 0.46 -9.12 -8.81
CA ILE A 70 1.79 -9.33 -9.36
C ILE A 70 1.80 -8.73 -10.75
N TRP A 71 2.79 -7.91 -11.07
CA TRP A 71 3.01 -7.40 -12.40
C TRP A 71 4.41 -7.73 -12.87
N THR A 72 4.50 -8.35 -14.05
CA THR A 72 5.74 -8.75 -14.69
C THR A 72 6.02 -7.87 -15.90
N PRO A 73 7.24 -7.32 -16.04
CA PRO A 73 7.64 -6.59 -17.24
C PRO A 73 7.48 -7.42 -18.52
N GLU A 74 7.22 -6.74 -19.63
CA GLU A 74 7.22 -7.37 -20.95
C GLU A 74 8.66 -7.73 -21.38
N GLY A 75 8.81 -8.84 -22.09
CA GLY A 75 10.09 -9.33 -22.59
C GLY A 75 10.65 -10.54 -21.84
N ALA A 76 11.86 -10.95 -22.21
CA ALA A 76 12.55 -12.05 -21.56
C ALA A 76 13.08 -11.60 -20.18
N PRO A 77 13.02 -12.46 -19.16
CA PRO A 77 13.58 -12.14 -17.84
C PRO A 77 15.11 -11.98 -17.92
N PRO A 78 15.70 -11.12 -17.07
CA PRO A 78 17.15 -11.06 -16.88
C PRO A 78 17.72 -12.43 -16.51
N GLN A 79 18.98 -12.67 -16.84
CA GLN A 79 19.65 -13.95 -16.55
C GLN A 79 19.65 -14.28 -15.04
N GLY A 80 19.79 -13.27 -14.17
CA GLY A 80 19.71 -13.42 -12.71
C GLY A 80 18.30 -13.38 -12.12
N GLY A 81 17.27 -13.21 -12.96
CA GLY A 81 15.90 -12.93 -12.56
C GLY A 81 15.61 -11.43 -12.37
N TYR A 82 14.33 -11.10 -12.24
CA TYR A 82 13.87 -9.74 -12.02
C TYR A 82 14.21 -9.25 -10.61
N PRO A 83 14.70 -8.00 -10.45
CA PRO A 83 14.57 -7.27 -9.20
C PRO A 83 13.10 -7.18 -8.81
N VAL A 84 12.80 -7.19 -7.50
CA VAL A 84 11.41 -7.21 -7.02
C VAL A 84 11.12 -6.08 -6.07
N LEU A 85 10.07 -5.32 -6.36
CA LEU A 85 9.45 -4.37 -5.44
C LEU A 85 8.27 -5.04 -4.74
N TYR A 86 8.45 -5.39 -3.47
CA TYR A 86 7.37 -5.80 -2.58
C TYR A 86 6.73 -4.56 -1.97
N ALA A 87 5.43 -4.36 -2.24
CA ALA A 87 4.70 -3.17 -1.81
C ALA A 87 3.52 -3.53 -0.91
N PHE A 88 3.34 -2.80 0.19
CA PHE A 88 2.11 -2.83 0.97
C PHE A 88 0.96 -2.12 0.23
N ASP A 89 -0.27 -2.31 0.72
CA ASP A 89 -1.48 -1.60 0.26
C ASP A 89 -1.83 -1.80 -1.22
N GLY A 90 -1.69 -3.03 -1.73
CA GLY A 90 -1.83 -3.34 -3.16
C GLY A 90 -3.14 -2.88 -3.78
N GLU A 91 -4.24 -2.86 -3.04
CA GLU A 91 -5.54 -2.37 -3.52
C GLU A 91 -5.52 -0.89 -3.91
N THR A 92 -4.65 -0.10 -3.29
CA THR A 92 -4.60 1.34 -3.50
C THR A 92 -3.30 1.81 -4.16
N SER A 93 -2.33 0.92 -4.33
CA SER A 93 -1.01 1.23 -4.89
C SER A 93 -0.75 0.51 -6.22
N PHE A 94 -1.32 -0.66 -6.48
CA PHE A 94 -0.88 -1.53 -7.58
C PHE A 94 -0.98 -0.87 -8.96
N GLY A 95 -2.14 -0.34 -9.35
CA GLY A 95 -2.29 0.30 -10.68
C GLY A 95 -1.32 1.47 -10.91
N MET A 96 -1.13 2.31 -9.89
CA MET A 96 -0.18 3.42 -9.94
C MET A 96 1.27 2.91 -10.04
N LEU A 97 1.62 1.87 -9.28
CA LEU A 97 2.96 1.27 -9.33
C LEU A 97 3.24 0.67 -10.71
N THR A 98 2.28 -0.06 -11.29
CA THR A 98 2.47 -0.73 -12.59
C THR A 98 2.61 0.26 -13.73
N ASP A 99 1.81 1.33 -13.74
CA ASP A 99 1.89 2.36 -14.79
C ASP A 99 3.24 3.08 -14.73
N LEU A 100 3.68 3.49 -13.54
CA LEU A 100 4.99 4.12 -13.36
C LEU A 100 6.15 3.17 -13.69
N ALA A 101 6.02 1.87 -13.35
CA ALA A 101 7.07 0.88 -13.60
C ALA A 101 7.28 0.60 -15.08
N ARG A 102 6.23 0.64 -15.91
CA ARG A 102 6.38 0.53 -17.37
C ARG A 102 7.35 1.58 -17.92
N ASP A 103 7.13 2.85 -17.57
CA ASP A 103 7.94 3.96 -18.06
C ASP A 103 9.35 3.94 -17.48
N LEU A 104 9.47 3.69 -16.17
CA LEU A 104 10.76 3.67 -15.48
C LEU A 104 11.62 2.47 -15.88
N ASN A 105 11.02 1.30 -16.13
CA ASN A 105 11.74 0.15 -16.68
C ASN A 105 12.28 0.45 -18.07
N ALA A 106 11.46 1.02 -18.95
CA ALA A 106 11.91 1.39 -20.29
C ALA A 106 13.07 2.41 -20.25
N ALA A 107 13.03 3.35 -19.31
CA ALA A 107 14.13 4.30 -19.09
C ALA A 107 15.38 3.63 -18.49
N GLY A 108 15.21 2.77 -17.49
CA GLY A 108 16.28 2.03 -16.83
C GLY A 108 17.02 1.10 -17.78
N GLN A 109 16.29 0.40 -18.66
CA GLN A 109 16.88 -0.48 -19.67
C GLN A 109 17.78 0.28 -20.65
N ARG A 110 17.41 1.50 -21.05
CA ARG A 110 18.29 2.38 -21.87
C ARG A 110 19.58 2.79 -21.15
N ALA A 111 19.60 2.69 -19.83
CA ALA A 111 20.75 2.96 -18.98
C ALA A 111 21.44 1.67 -18.49
N GLY A 112 21.04 0.49 -18.99
CA GLY A 112 21.67 -0.79 -18.66
C GLY A 112 21.16 -1.47 -17.39
N PHE A 113 20.03 -1.02 -16.83
CA PHE A 113 19.41 -1.68 -15.68
C PHE A 113 18.36 -2.72 -16.10
N ASP A 114 18.28 -3.80 -15.32
CA ASP A 114 17.20 -4.78 -15.44
C ASP A 114 15.84 -4.17 -15.04
N PRO A 115 14.74 -4.55 -15.72
CA PRO A 115 13.40 -4.09 -15.37
C PRO A 115 12.92 -4.73 -14.05
N VAL A 116 12.26 -3.95 -13.19
CA VAL A 116 11.73 -4.43 -11.90
C VAL A 116 10.35 -5.08 -12.05
N MET A 117 10.12 -6.18 -11.33
CA MET A 117 8.82 -6.82 -11.13
C MET A 117 8.12 -6.27 -9.87
N ILE A 118 6.79 -6.12 -9.89
CA ILE A 118 6.02 -5.63 -8.74
C ILE A 118 5.25 -6.78 -8.10
N VAL A 119 5.33 -6.89 -6.78
CA VAL A 119 4.49 -7.77 -5.96
C VAL A 119 3.83 -6.91 -4.87
N ALA A 120 2.56 -6.57 -5.06
CA ALA A 120 1.80 -5.77 -4.11
C ALA A 120 0.89 -6.67 -3.25
N MET A 121 1.00 -6.54 -1.93
CA MET A 121 0.25 -7.32 -0.94
C MET A 121 -1.09 -6.64 -0.66
N ALA A 122 -2.17 -7.41 -0.79
CA ALA A 122 -3.54 -6.96 -0.72
C ALA A 122 -4.41 -7.96 0.05
N TYR A 123 -5.49 -7.50 0.66
CA TYR A 123 -6.42 -8.33 1.40
C TYR A 123 -7.39 -9.06 0.47
N PRO A 124 -7.88 -10.26 0.85
CA PRO A 124 -9.08 -10.82 0.24
C PRO A 124 -10.27 -9.91 0.52
N GLU A 125 -11.24 -9.87 -0.39
CA GLU A 125 -12.40 -8.97 -0.27
C GLU A 125 -13.17 -9.17 1.05
N SER A 126 -13.19 -10.39 1.57
CA SER A 126 -13.83 -10.74 2.85
C SER A 126 -13.14 -10.18 4.09
N ASP A 127 -11.88 -9.75 3.99
CA ASP A 127 -11.05 -9.25 5.10
C ASP A 127 -10.52 -7.83 4.84
N ARG A 128 -10.91 -7.21 3.71
CA ARG A 128 -10.47 -5.88 3.33
C ARG A 128 -11.14 -4.83 4.22
N SER A 129 -10.44 -4.39 5.25
CA SER A 129 -10.92 -3.37 6.18
C SER A 129 -9.81 -2.47 6.71
N VAL A 130 -10.19 -1.32 7.27
CA VAL A 130 -9.23 -0.43 7.96
C VAL A 130 -8.69 -1.12 9.21
N GLU A 131 -9.51 -1.91 9.88
CA GLU A 131 -9.19 -2.68 11.07
C GLU A 131 -8.10 -3.72 10.78
N SER A 132 -8.27 -4.54 9.74
CA SER A 132 -7.28 -5.55 9.32
C SER A 132 -5.96 -4.89 8.92
N ARG A 133 -6.02 -3.79 8.15
CA ARG A 133 -4.83 -3.00 7.80
C ARG A 133 -4.12 -2.45 9.02
N VAL A 134 -4.84 -1.87 9.99
CA VAL A 134 -4.23 -1.30 11.19
C VAL A 134 -3.60 -2.40 12.05
N TYR A 135 -4.25 -3.55 12.18
CA TYR A 135 -3.71 -4.70 12.91
C TYR A 135 -2.41 -5.19 12.27
N ASP A 136 -2.42 -5.53 10.98
CA ASP A 136 -1.26 -6.09 10.29
C ASP A 136 -0.14 -5.07 10.01
N MET A 137 -0.43 -3.77 10.03
CA MET A 137 0.57 -2.73 9.79
C MET A 137 1.03 -2.01 11.06
N THR A 138 0.91 -2.67 12.21
CA THR A 138 1.46 -2.18 13.48
C THR A 138 2.30 -3.26 14.18
N PRO A 139 3.54 -2.94 14.61
CA PRO A 139 4.38 -3.87 15.37
C PRO A 139 3.73 -4.33 16.67
N ALA A 140 4.01 -5.56 17.12
CA ALA A 140 3.55 -6.03 18.40
C ALA A 140 4.23 -5.27 19.56
N ALA A 141 3.48 -5.03 20.64
CA ALA A 141 3.99 -4.47 21.88
C ALA A 141 3.13 -4.92 23.06
N ASP A 142 3.74 -5.01 24.25
CA ASP A 142 3.03 -5.33 25.50
C ASP A 142 2.04 -4.22 25.91
N HIS A 143 2.38 -2.98 25.57
CA HIS A 143 1.56 -1.80 25.83
C HIS A 143 1.65 -0.81 24.66
N TYR A 144 0.53 -0.14 24.37
CA TYR A 144 0.43 0.88 23.32
C TYR A 144 0.11 2.26 23.91
N ASP A 145 1.02 3.21 23.74
CA ASP A 145 0.77 4.63 23.97
C ASP A 145 0.26 5.30 22.69
N MET A 146 -1.07 5.37 22.54
CA MET A 146 -1.72 5.80 21.30
C MET A 146 -2.56 7.06 21.49
N PRO A 147 -2.44 8.07 20.59
CA PRO A 147 -3.25 9.27 20.67
C PRO A 147 -4.73 8.95 20.41
N THR A 148 -5.64 9.77 20.91
CA THR A 148 -7.07 9.61 20.58
C THR A 148 -7.31 9.81 19.09
N ARG A 149 -8.09 8.93 18.46
CA ARG A 149 -8.40 9.01 17.02
C ARG A 149 -9.21 10.28 16.70
N PRO A 150 -9.06 10.85 15.49
CA PRO A 150 -9.84 12.02 15.05
C PRO A 150 -11.35 11.78 15.05
N ASN A 151 -11.77 10.53 14.81
CA ASN A 151 -13.18 10.14 14.81
C ASN A 151 -13.73 9.85 16.21
N GLY A 152 -12.91 9.93 17.27
CA GLY A 152 -13.29 9.68 18.66
C GLY A 152 -13.58 8.22 19.00
N LYS A 153 -13.43 7.30 18.05
CA LYS A 153 -13.59 5.87 18.29
C LYS A 153 -12.31 5.29 18.91
N PRO A 154 -12.40 4.18 19.66
CA PRO A 154 -11.23 3.42 20.06
C PRO A 154 -10.36 3.01 18.87
N TRP A 155 -9.09 2.72 19.14
CA TRP A 155 -8.24 2.03 18.16
C TRP A 155 -8.79 0.62 17.91
N PRO A 156 -8.76 0.15 16.66
CA PRO A 156 -8.96 -1.27 16.38
C PRO A 156 -7.79 -2.08 16.97
N PRO A 157 -7.86 -3.42 16.94
CA PRO A 157 -6.73 -4.26 17.33
C PRO A 157 -5.43 -3.84 16.64
N LEU A 158 -4.33 -3.87 17.39
CA LEU A 158 -2.97 -3.52 16.94
C LEU A 158 -2.05 -4.75 17.11
N GLY A 159 -0.89 -4.76 16.45
CA GLY A 159 0.20 -5.68 16.77
C GLY A 159 0.30 -6.95 15.93
N GLY A 160 -0.41 -7.03 14.81
CA GLY A 160 -0.30 -8.13 13.85
C GLY A 160 0.94 -8.06 12.95
N GLY A 161 1.71 -6.99 13.04
CA GLY A 161 2.79 -6.70 12.09
C GLY A 161 3.91 -7.72 12.03
N ASP A 162 4.29 -8.33 13.15
CA ASP A 162 5.35 -9.34 13.15
C ASP A 162 4.95 -10.61 12.42
N ALA A 163 3.70 -11.06 12.63
CA ALA A 163 3.12 -12.19 11.91
C ALA A 163 3.00 -11.88 10.41
N PHE A 164 2.59 -10.66 10.05
CA PHE A 164 2.48 -10.26 8.65
C PHE A 164 3.86 -10.22 7.96
N LEU A 165 4.88 -9.65 8.61
CA LEU A 165 6.25 -9.68 8.08
C LEU A 165 6.81 -11.10 7.97
N ALA A 166 6.49 -11.98 8.92
CA ALA A 166 6.88 -13.38 8.86
C ALA A 166 6.24 -14.11 7.69
N MET A 167 4.95 -13.87 7.41
CA MET A 167 4.28 -14.36 6.20
C MET A 167 5.00 -13.91 4.92
N ILE A 168 5.48 -12.66 4.87
CA ILE A 168 6.20 -12.17 3.69
C ILE A 168 7.42 -13.04 3.40
N GLU A 169 8.21 -13.33 4.42
CA GLU A 169 9.48 -14.05 4.25
C GLU A 169 9.31 -15.56 4.10
N LYS A 170 8.39 -16.17 4.87
CA LYS A 170 8.26 -17.62 4.95
C LYS A 170 7.31 -18.20 3.90
N GLU A 171 6.39 -17.38 3.37
CA GLU A 171 5.30 -17.88 2.54
C GLU A 171 5.21 -17.11 1.22
N ILE A 172 5.19 -15.78 1.25
CA ILE A 172 5.05 -14.97 0.03
C ILE A 172 6.31 -15.04 -0.84
N LYS A 173 7.50 -14.76 -0.29
CA LYS A 173 8.75 -14.79 -1.06
C LYS A 173 9.01 -16.16 -1.71
N PRO A 174 8.95 -17.29 -0.98
CA PRO A 174 9.10 -18.60 -1.59
C PRO A 174 8.06 -18.89 -2.67
N ALA A 175 6.81 -18.46 -2.49
CA ALA A 175 5.77 -18.67 -3.50
C ALA A 175 6.00 -17.87 -4.79
N ILE A 176 6.57 -16.66 -4.67
CA ILE A 176 6.97 -15.84 -5.82
C ILE A 176 8.20 -16.44 -6.50
N GLU A 177 9.24 -16.79 -5.74
CA GLU A 177 10.49 -17.38 -6.24
C GLU A 177 10.25 -18.71 -6.97
N SER A 178 9.23 -19.49 -6.57
CA SER A 178 8.90 -20.75 -7.23
C SER A 178 8.11 -20.58 -8.53
N ARG A 179 7.62 -19.37 -8.86
CA ARG A 179 6.71 -19.11 -9.99
C ARG A 179 7.26 -18.11 -10.99
N PHE A 180 8.14 -17.22 -10.55
CA PHE A 180 8.68 -16.14 -11.34
C PHE A 180 10.20 -16.15 -11.25
N PRO A 181 10.90 -15.83 -12.36
CA PRO A 181 12.35 -15.68 -12.35
C PRO A 181 12.70 -14.39 -11.62
N VAL A 182 12.99 -14.46 -10.33
CA VAL A 182 13.33 -13.31 -9.48
C VAL A 182 14.75 -13.40 -8.97
N ASP A 183 15.38 -12.24 -8.78
CA ASP A 183 16.68 -12.14 -8.14
C ASP A 183 16.51 -11.96 -6.62
N PRO A 184 16.83 -12.98 -5.80
CA PRO A 184 16.70 -12.89 -4.34
C PRO A 184 17.67 -11.87 -3.72
N ALA A 185 18.72 -11.46 -4.42
CA ALA A 185 19.67 -10.45 -3.97
C ALA A 185 19.23 -9.00 -4.31
N ARG A 186 18.12 -8.80 -5.04
CA ARG A 186 17.62 -7.48 -5.45
C ARG A 186 16.15 -7.29 -5.08
N GLN A 187 15.88 -7.40 -3.79
CA GLN A 187 14.54 -7.28 -3.23
C GLN A 187 14.40 -5.97 -2.44
N THR A 188 13.36 -5.21 -2.80
CA THR A 188 13.00 -3.93 -2.17
C THR A 188 11.68 -4.06 -1.43
N LEU A 189 11.59 -3.54 -0.21
CA LEU A 189 10.34 -3.40 0.54
C LEU A 189 9.89 -1.94 0.55
N PHE A 190 8.67 -1.67 0.09
CA PHE A 190 8.07 -0.34 0.04
C PHE A 190 6.76 -0.26 0.82
N GLY A 191 6.59 0.85 1.52
CA GLY A 191 5.36 1.15 2.25
C GLY A 191 5.17 2.63 2.50
N HIS A 192 3.91 3.02 2.64
CA HIS A 192 3.49 4.38 2.95
C HIS A 192 2.68 4.42 4.25
N SER A 193 2.83 5.46 5.08
CA SER A 193 2.09 5.60 6.33
C SER A 193 2.40 4.44 7.30
N LEU A 194 1.39 3.66 7.74
CA LEU A 194 1.61 2.42 8.49
C LEU A 194 2.46 1.39 7.72
N GLY A 195 2.37 1.33 6.39
CA GLY A 195 3.27 0.50 5.59
C GLY A 195 4.73 0.96 5.71
N GLY A 196 4.96 2.28 5.77
CA GLY A 196 6.29 2.86 5.99
C GLY A 196 6.82 2.56 7.40
N LEU A 197 5.94 2.54 8.40
CA LEU A 197 6.27 2.05 9.75
C LEU A 197 6.73 0.59 9.72
N MET A 198 6.03 -0.28 8.98
CA MET A 198 6.41 -1.69 8.85
C MET A 198 7.70 -1.92 8.05
N VAL A 199 8.00 -1.07 7.06
CA VAL A 199 9.30 -1.08 6.38
C VAL A 199 10.43 -0.85 7.38
N LEU A 200 10.32 0.19 8.22
CA LEU A 200 11.31 0.50 9.24
C LEU A 200 11.38 -0.62 10.30
N HIS A 201 10.22 -1.13 10.72
CA HIS A 201 10.15 -2.23 11.67
C HIS A 201 10.90 -3.47 11.16
N ARG A 202 10.66 -3.88 9.90
CA ARG A 202 11.38 -5.01 9.31
C ARG A 202 12.88 -4.75 9.23
N MET A 203 13.28 -3.53 8.83
CA MET A 203 14.69 -3.15 8.74
C MET A 203 15.41 -3.30 10.08
N VAL A 204 14.82 -2.83 11.19
CA VAL A 204 15.49 -2.87 12.50
C VAL A 204 15.47 -4.25 13.15
N THR A 205 14.48 -5.09 12.81
CA THR A 205 14.31 -6.42 13.42
C THR A 205 14.95 -7.56 12.62
N LYS A 206 15.10 -7.43 11.30
CA LYS A 206 15.80 -8.39 10.42
C LYS A 206 16.25 -7.67 9.13
N PRO A 207 17.34 -6.90 9.20
CA PRO A 207 17.83 -6.05 8.12
C PRO A 207 18.24 -6.81 6.86
N GLU A 208 18.54 -8.11 6.96
CA GLU A 208 18.92 -8.97 5.85
C GLU A 208 17.72 -9.53 5.08
N ALA A 209 16.50 -9.27 5.55
CA ALA A 209 15.30 -9.73 4.86
C ALA A 209 15.14 -9.06 3.49
N PHE A 210 15.62 -7.83 3.31
CA PHE A 210 15.63 -7.11 2.03
C PHE A 210 16.96 -6.35 1.88
N VAL A 211 17.30 -5.97 0.65
CA VAL A 211 18.49 -5.14 0.41
C VAL A 211 18.15 -3.65 0.47
N CYS A 212 16.95 -3.32 -0.01
CA CYS A 212 16.47 -1.95 -0.13
C CYS A 212 15.16 -1.77 0.65
N TYR A 213 15.11 -0.74 1.48
CA TYR A 213 13.96 -0.35 2.27
C TYR A 213 13.52 1.07 1.86
N TYR A 214 12.28 1.24 1.43
CA TYR A 214 11.71 2.55 1.13
C TYR A 214 10.53 2.83 2.07
N ALA A 215 10.75 3.72 3.05
CA ALA A 215 9.75 4.17 3.99
C ALA A 215 9.21 5.55 3.58
N SER A 216 7.98 5.59 3.04
CA SER A 216 7.28 6.83 2.72
C SER A 216 6.37 7.25 3.85
N SER A 217 6.48 8.51 4.28
CA SER A 217 5.66 9.13 5.32
C SER A 217 5.39 8.20 6.50
N PRO A 218 6.42 7.53 7.07
CA PRO A 218 6.20 6.48 8.05
C PRO A 218 5.50 7.05 9.28
N SER A 219 4.53 6.31 9.82
CA SER A 219 3.74 6.69 11.00
C SER A 219 4.55 6.68 12.30
N LEU A 220 5.61 7.48 12.37
CA LEU A 220 6.56 7.55 13.50
C LEU A 220 5.95 8.10 14.79
N TRP A 221 4.74 8.66 14.76
CA TRP A 221 3.98 9.01 15.97
C TRP A 221 3.43 7.79 16.72
N PHE A 222 3.35 6.64 16.03
CA PHE A 222 2.80 5.41 16.59
C PHE A 222 3.52 5.00 17.89
N ASN A 223 2.74 4.50 18.85
CA ASN A 223 3.18 3.96 20.13
C ASN A 223 4.23 4.84 20.84
N GLY A 224 3.87 6.09 21.11
CA GLY A 224 4.76 7.05 21.78
C GLY A 224 6.11 7.23 21.07
N ARG A 225 6.10 7.21 19.73
CA ARG A 225 7.31 7.32 18.87
C ARG A 225 8.33 6.19 19.08
N SER A 226 7.88 4.96 19.36
CA SER A 226 8.77 3.82 19.62
C SER A 226 9.76 3.55 18.48
N MET A 227 9.29 3.63 17.23
CA MET A 227 10.12 3.32 16.06
C MET A 227 11.36 4.22 15.94
N ILE A 228 11.30 5.47 16.39
CA ILE A 228 12.50 6.34 16.40
C ILE A 228 13.56 5.75 17.33
N ARG A 229 13.16 5.32 18.54
CA ARG A 229 14.08 4.69 19.50
C ARG A 229 14.62 3.36 18.99
N ASP A 230 13.80 2.58 18.29
CA ASP A 230 14.20 1.30 17.73
C ASP A 230 15.24 1.45 16.62
N VAL A 231 15.07 2.44 15.72
CA VAL A 231 16.08 2.77 14.71
C VAL A 231 17.38 3.27 15.35
N GLU A 232 17.30 4.12 16.39
CA GLU A 232 18.51 4.59 17.08
C GLU A 232 19.32 3.46 17.72
N ARG A 233 18.61 2.53 18.37
CA ARG A 233 19.19 1.34 18.97
C ARG A 233 19.82 0.45 17.90
N PHE A 234 19.07 0.18 16.82
CA PHE A 234 19.58 -0.57 15.67
C PHE A 234 20.88 0.01 15.12
N LEU A 235 20.95 1.33 14.93
CA LEU A 235 22.17 1.99 14.43
C LEU A 235 23.33 1.90 15.41
N ALA A 236 23.07 1.95 16.72
CA ALA A 236 24.10 1.82 17.75
C ALA A 236 24.65 0.40 17.88
N GLU A 237 23.81 -0.60 17.62
CA GLU A 237 24.12 -2.03 17.78
C GLU A 237 24.56 -2.70 16.48
N ARG A 238 24.43 -2.02 15.33
CA ARG A 238 24.75 -2.56 14.01
C ARG A 238 26.26 -2.83 13.87
N PRO A 239 26.69 -4.09 13.63
CA PRO A 239 28.09 -4.42 13.42
C PRO A 239 28.67 -3.71 12.18
N SER A 240 29.96 -3.38 12.23
CA SER A 240 30.69 -2.79 11.09
C SER A 240 30.69 -3.70 9.86
N GLU A 241 30.70 -5.01 10.06
CA GLU A 241 30.70 -6.07 9.05
C GLU A 241 29.29 -6.48 8.60
N ALA A 242 28.24 -5.79 9.06
CA ALA A 242 26.88 -6.09 8.65
C ALA A 242 26.72 -5.98 7.14
N LYS A 243 25.88 -6.85 6.55
CA LYS A 243 25.56 -6.80 5.11
C LYS A 243 25.06 -5.40 4.72
N PRO A 244 25.55 -4.81 3.62
CA PRO A 244 25.08 -3.51 3.16
C PRO A 244 23.57 -3.48 2.99
N LEU A 245 22.93 -2.39 3.42
CA LEU A 245 21.53 -2.10 3.13
C LEU A 245 21.36 -0.65 2.68
N THR A 246 20.29 -0.38 1.94
CA THR A 246 19.89 0.97 1.56
C THR A 246 18.54 1.32 2.16
N LEU A 247 18.45 2.45 2.84
CA LEU A 247 17.21 3.04 3.33
C LEU A 247 16.94 4.35 2.58
N GLN A 248 15.75 4.48 2.00
CA GLN A 248 15.19 5.75 1.58
C GLN A 248 14.03 6.13 2.49
N LEU A 249 14.09 7.33 3.05
CA LEU A 249 13.03 7.93 3.86
C LEU A 249 12.46 9.13 3.11
N SER A 250 11.15 9.25 3.02
CA SER A 250 10.55 10.46 2.44
C SER A 250 9.28 10.92 3.15
N VAL A 251 8.92 12.18 3.00
CA VAL A 251 7.71 12.78 3.58
C VAL A 251 7.24 13.98 2.74
N GLY A 252 5.95 14.26 2.70
CA GLY A 252 5.39 15.48 2.13
C GLY A 252 5.48 16.65 3.10
N THR A 253 5.84 17.84 2.60
CA THR A 253 6.02 19.01 3.49
C THR A 253 4.70 19.58 4.03
N ALA A 254 3.56 19.22 3.42
CA ALA A 254 2.24 19.68 3.86
C ALA A 254 1.55 18.70 4.84
N GLU A 255 2.18 17.57 5.17
CA GLU A 255 1.58 16.52 6.01
C GLU A 255 1.32 16.92 7.46
N GLN A 256 1.98 17.98 7.94
CA GLN A 256 1.82 18.51 9.29
C GLN A 256 1.07 19.85 9.31
N THR A 257 0.43 20.22 8.20
CA THR A 257 -0.29 21.48 8.07
C THR A 257 -1.74 21.23 7.68
N LEU A 258 -2.66 22.01 8.23
CA LEU A 258 -4.07 21.93 7.88
C LEU A 258 -4.30 22.49 6.47
N THR A 259 -4.55 21.61 5.50
CA THR A 259 -4.80 21.96 4.09
C THR A 259 -6.23 22.46 3.85
N ASP A 260 -6.51 23.01 2.67
CA ASP A 260 -7.87 23.39 2.29
C ASP A 260 -8.80 22.19 2.17
N TRP A 261 -8.30 21.06 1.66
CA TRP A 261 -9.07 19.81 1.59
C TRP A 261 -9.42 19.29 2.98
N ASP A 262 -8.49 19.39 3.95
CA ASP A 262 -8.79 19.03 5.34
C ASP A 262 -9.91 19.89 5.92
N ARG A 263 -9.93 21.20 5.64
CA ARG A 263 -10.97 22.13 6.12
C ARG A 263 -12.35 21.79 5.57
N LEU A 264 -12.40 21.35 4.30
CA LEU A 264 -13.65 20.97 3.64
C LEU A 264 -14.15 19.58 4.08
N ALA A 265 -13.24 18.67 4.47
CA ALA A 265 -13.57 17.28 4.78
C ALA A 265 -13.96 17.04 6.25
N THR A 266 -13.80 18.02 7.14
CA THR A 266 -14.06 17.89 8.57
C THR A 266 -15.11 18.89 9.08
N ASN A 267 -15.97 18.43 9.97
CA ASN A 267 -16.88 19.32 10.72
C ASN A 267 -16.16 20.03 11.89
N ASP A 268 -14.92 19.64 12.21
CA ASP A 268 -14.10 20.21 13.28
C ASP A 268 -12.65 20.41 12.80
N PRO A 269 -12.33 21.57 12.19
CA PRO A 269 -11.00 21.88 11.70
C PRO A 269 -9.94 22.00 12.81
N SER A 270 -10.35 22.43 14.01
CA SER A 270 -9.45 22.57 15.16
C SER A 270 -8.96 21.21 15.65
N ARG A 271 -9.86 20.24 15.77
CA ARG A 271 -9.50 18.86 16.10
C ARG A 271 -8.64 18.21 15.02
N ARG A 272 -8.95 18.46 13.74
CA ARG A 272 -8.11 17.97 12.62
C ARG A 272 -6.70 18.57 12.66
N LYS A 273 -6.59 19.87 12.92
CA LYS A 273 -5.30 20.54 13.09
C LYS A 273 -4.50 19.93 14.25
N ALA A 274 -5.10 19.78 15.42
CA ALA A 274 -4.46 19.17 16.59
C ALA A 274 -3.97 17.74 16.31
N TRP A 275 -4.73 16.97 15.52
CA TRP A 275 -4.30 15.64 15.07
C TRP A 275 -3.07 15.69 14.15
N LEU A 276 -3.06 16.59 13.16
CA LEU A 276 -1.92 16.74 12.25
C LEU A 276 -0.65 17.19 12.99
N GLU A 277 -0.80 18.15 13.91
CA GLU A 277 0.29 18.65 14.76
C GLU A 277 0.78 17.56 15.72
N GLY A 278 -0.12 16.78 16.34
CA GLY A 278 0.23 15.69 17.25
C GLY A 278 0.92 14.51 16.56
N ASN A 279 0.50 14.15 15.34
CA ASN A 279 1.17 13.13 14.53
C ASN A 279 2.56 13.59 14.05
N ALA A 280 2.77 14.90 13.94
CA ALA A 280 4.04 15.53 13.65
C ALA A 280 4.81 14.88 12.48
N MET A 281 4.15 14.58 11.36
CA MET A 281 4.74 13.71 10.32
C MET A 281 6.04 14.24 9.73
N LEU A 282 6.05 15.51 9.34
CA LEU A 282 7.24 16.17 8.82
C LEU A 282 8.35 16.24 9.89
N SER A 283 7.99 16.65 11.11
CA SER A 283 8.97 16.85 12.19
C SER A 283 9.59 15.54 12.66
N ASN A 284 8.79 14.48 12.79
CA ASN A 284 9.27 13.15 13.16
C ASN A 284 10.16 12.55 12.06
N ALA A 285 9.82 12.74 10.78
CA ALA A 285 10.66 12.28 9.67
C ALA A 285 12.01 13.02 9.63
N ARG A 286 12.02 14.34 9.85
CA ARG A 286 13.25 15.14 9.98
C ARG A 286 14.10 14.70 11.17
N ASP A 287 13.48 14.49 12.34
CA ASP A 287 14.17 14.04 13.55
C ASP A 287 14.82 12.67 13.34
N LEU A 288 14.08 11.71 12.75
CA LEU A 288 14.65 10.41 12.41
C LEU A 288 15.79 10.53 11.39
N ALA A 289 15.62 11.33 10.34
CA ALA A 289 16.65 11.54 9.32
C ALA A 289 17.94 12.12 9.92
N ALA A 290 17.83 13.10 10.82
CA ALA A 290 18.97 13.67 11.52
C ALA A 290 19.69 12.62 12.40
N ARG A 291 18.94 11.77 13.10
CA ARG A 291 19.50 10.69 13.93
C ARG A 291 20.23 9.64 13.10
N ILE A 292 19.69 9.27 11.94
CA ILE A 292 20.34 8.33 11.01
C ILE A 292 21.61 8.97 10.42
N GLY A 293 21.52 10.18 9.88
CA GLY A 293 22.64 10.87 9.23
C GLY A 293 23.86 11.04 10.15
N ASN A 294 23.63 11.21 11.45
CA ASN A 294 24.70 11.32 12.45
C ASN A 294 25.37 9.97 12.80
N ARG A 295 24.85 8.84 12.32
CA ARG A 295 25.25 7.48 12.72
C ARG A 295 25.43 6.49 11.57
N THR A 296 25.34 6.92 10.31
CA THR A 296 25.55 6.02 9.18
C THR A 296 26.99 5.51 9.16
N THR A 297 27.14 4.18 9.23
CA THR A 297 28.40 3.47 9.02
C THR A 297 28.55 3.11 7.53
N GLY A 298 29.74 2.66 7.12
CA GLY A 298 29.99 2.26 5.72
C GLY A 298 29.09 1.12 5.19
N SER A 299 28.37 0.41 6.06
CA SER A 299 27.45 -0.69 5.70
C SER A 299 25.97 -0.27 5.58
N MET A 300 25.67 1.03 5.58
CA MET A 300 24.32 1.55 5.37
C MET A 300 24.33 2.77 4.46
N ARG A 301 23.57 2.73 3.36
CA ARG A 301 23.26 3.89 2.53
C ARG A 301 21.94 4.49 2.98
N PHE A 302 21.90 5.80 3.17
CA PHE A 302 20.71 6.51 3.59
C PHE A 302 20.46 7.74 2.70
N ASP A 303 19.21 7.90 2.22
CA ASP A 303 18.72 9.12 1.57
C ASP A 303 17.45 9.59 2.26
N TYR A 304 17.31 10.90 2.43
CA TYR A 304 16.11 11.54 2.98
C TYR A 304 15.56 12.57 2.00
N ARG A 305 14.25 12.51 1.73
CA ARG A 305 13.59 13.40 0.78
C ARG A 305 12.31 14.02 1.31
N GLU A 306 12.20 15.33 1.10
CA GLU A 306 10.97 16.07 1.34
C GLU A 306 10.29 16.42 0.01
N TRP A 307 9.01 16.06 -0.13
CA TRP A 307 8.21 16.40 -1.28
C TRP A 307 7.47 17.72 -1.04
N ALA A 308 8.04 18.81 -1.57
CA ALA A 308 7.49 20.16 -1.41
C ALA A 308 6.02 20.23 -1.84
N GLY A 309 5.19 20.81 -0.98
CA GLY A 309 3.76 21.05 -1.22
C GLY A 309 2.89 19.79 -1.24
N ARG A 310 3.45 18.59 -1.00
CA ARG A 310 2.68 17.35 -0.97
C ARG A 310 2.09 17.09 0.41
N ASP A 311 0.80 16.74 0.43
CA ASP A 311 0.10 16.17 1.58
C ASP A 311 0.33 14.66 1.67
N HIS A 312 -0.34 14.00 2.62
CA HIS A 312 -0.12 12.57 2.90
C HIS A 312 -0.38 11.69 1.67
N LEU A 313 -1.48 11.94 0.95
CA LEU A 313 -1.87 11.11 -0.19
C LEU A 313 -1.04 11.41 -1.44
N SER A 314 -0.76 12.67 -1.73
CA SER A 314 0.03 13.07 -2.89
C SER A 314 1.53 12.76 -2.73
N ALA A 315 2.04 12.72 -1.48
CA ALA A 315 3.40 12.25 -1.20
C ALA A 315 3.57 10.76 -1.54
N ARG A 316 2.52 9.94 -1.38
CA ARG A 316 2.54 8.52 -1.77
C ARG A 316 2.85 8.34 -3.25
N ALA A 317 2.23 9.13 -4.13
CA ALA A 317 2.47 9.03 -5.58
C ALA A 317 3.92 9.37 -5.95
N ALA A 318 4.47 10.44 -5.37
CA ALA A 318 5.87 10.81 -5.59
C ALA A 318 6.83 9.72 -5.05
N ALA A 319 6.52 9.17 -3.88
CA ALA A 319 7.30 8.09 -3.29
C ALA A 319 7.22 6.78 -4.09
N SER A 320 6.08 6.45 -4.70
CA SER A 320 5.96 5.27 -5.56
C SER A 320 6.90 5.30 -6.75
N ALA A 321 7.01 6.43 -7.45
CA ALA A 321 7.98 6.58 -8.55
C ALA A 321 9.43 6.42 -8.05
N ALA A 322 9.75 7.01 -6.90
CA ALA A 322 11.08 6.91 -6.31
C ALA A 322 11.40 5.47 -5.82
N ALA A 323 10.43 4.75 -5.28
CA ALA A 323 10.58 3.37 -4.84
C ALA A 323 10.81 2.40 -6.00
N ILE A 324 10.14 2.60 -7.14
CA ILE A 324 10.39 1.84 -8.36
C ILE A 324 11.81 2.07 -8.85
N ARG A 325 12.26 3.33 -8.91
CA ARG A 325 13.63 3.66 -9.30
C ARG A 325 14.66 3.04 -8.35
N MET A 326 14.41 3.11 -7.03
CA MET A 326 15.24 2.44 -6.03
C MET A 326 15.32 0.94 -6.28
N ALA A 327 14.21 0.28 -6.64
CA ALA A 327 14.18 -1.15 -6.88
C ALA A 327 14.91 -1.56 -8.17
N ILE A 328 14.82 -0.75 -9.23
CA ILE A 328 15.62 -0.91 -10.45
C ILE A 328 17.11 -0.81 -10.13
N GLU A 329 17.50 0.19 -9.35
CA GLU A 329 18.89 0.47 -8.97
C GLU A 329 19.36 -0.37 -7.75
N CYS A 330 18.50 -1.22 -7.19
CA CYS A 330 18.79 -1.94 -5.96
C CYS A 330 19.82 -3.04 -6.22
N GLU A 331 20.98 -2.93 -5.59
CA GLU A 331 22.06 -3.92 -5.64
C GLU A 331 22.68 -4.09 -4.25
N ALA A 332 23.09 -5.32 -3.95
CA ALA A 332 23.91 -5.63 -2.79
C ALA A 332 25.37 -5.22 -3.06
N GLY A 333 25.69 -3.92 -3.05
CA GLY A 333 27.06 -3.45 -3.29
C GLY A 333 27.24 -1.93 -3.46
N PRO A 334 28.49 -1.46 -3.59
CA PRO A 334 28.77 -0.09 -4.03
C PRO A 334 28.25 0.12 -5.45
N VAL A 335 27.55 1.24 -5.70
CA VAL A 335 27.01 1.58 -7.03
C VAL A 335 28.15 1.58 -8.04
N LYS A 336 28.08 0.74 -9.08
CA LYS A 336 28.98 0.87 -10.22
C LYS A 336 28.71 2.23 -10.87
N PRO A 337 29.72 3.09 -11.08
CA PRO A 337 29.52 4.27 -11.91
C PRO A 337 29.02 3.83 -13.30
N PRO A 338 28.18 4.63 -13.97
CA PRO A 338 27.71 4.30 -15.30
C PRO A 338 28.94 4.03 -16.19
N GLN A 339 28.96 2.84 -16.81
CA GLN A 339 29.96 2.51 -17.81
C GLN A 339 29.87 3.60 -18.90
N PRO A 340 30.96 4.30 -19.24
CA PRO A 340 30.93 5.21 -20.38
C PRO A 340 30.46 4.40 -21.59
N LYS A 341 29.50 4.95 -22.34
CA LYS A 341 29.14 4.37 -23.63
C LYS A 341 30.42 4.34 -24.45
N GLU A 342 30.88 3.15 -24.84
CA GLU A 342 31.84 3.04 -25.92
C GLU A 342 31.18 3.70 -27.12
N ASP A 343 31.72 4.84 -27.53
CA ASP A 343 31.34 5.49 -28.76
C ASP A 343 31.56 4.46 -29.88
N ALA A 344 30.46 4.01 -30.49
CA ALA A 344 30.55 3.19 -31.70
C ALA A 344 31.19 4.05 -32.79
N GLU A 345 32.38 3.63 -33.24
CA GLU A 345 33.15 4.21 -34.34
C GLU A 345 32.33 4.42 -35.63
#